data_AF-A0A6A6EQJ9-F1
#
_entry.id   AF-A0A6A6EQJ9-F1
#
_cell.length_a   1.000
_cell.length_b   1.000
_cell.length_c   1.000
_cell.angle_alpha   90.00
_cell.angle_beta   90.00
_cell.angle_gamma   90.00
#
_symmetry.space_group_name_H-M   'P 1'
#
loop_
_entity.id
_entity.type
_entity.pdbx_description
1 polymer ?
#
loop_
_entity_poly.entity_id
_entity_poly.type
_entity_poly.pdbx_seq_one_letter_code
_entity_poly.pdbx_strand_id
1 'polypeptide(L)'
;MNQICESEDSELCKRILATIATIYELTSLIEMLEESSDDIESLQEIIGLCGSFLIVRKDTINFVHQCAKDYLLAKASVKIFPSGKGEAYYEIFPRSLKIMFRTLRRDIYSLGRLGYPIELVKQPDPDPLAASRYSCIYWVDHICDWNPNSSANHGVALQDGGAVEDFVRRKYLYWLEALSLCGGMSDGVVSMAKLEALLQGRADASALIELVRDARRFIMYHKWAIENSPLQAYASALVFSPARSLIRGLFKEEEPKWIAIKPAMGDKWGACLQTLEGHSDTVWSVAFSHNSARLASASGDSTVKIWDVSSGECLQTLEGYSDSVNSVAFSHDSARLASASDDRTVKIWGRGYTMLWWVPHVDHAVMGTLRCTRLQLAEQAYFGWGSDPLQTLDYNLPKIYNKRDSRIRTIMPFWATWICYR
;
A
#
# COMPACT_ATOMS: atom_id res chain seq x y z
N MET A 1 28.39 -14.80 15.83
CA MET A 1 28.38 -13.62 16.74
C MET A 1 29.71 -13.43 17.47
N ASN A 2 30.27 -14.44 18.14
CA ASN A 2 31.55 -14.28 18.84
C ASN A 2 32.71 -13.87 17.90
N GLN A 3 32.78 -14.45 16.70
CA GLN A 3 33.74 -14.03 15.65
C GLN A 3 33.59 -12.56 15.21
N ILE A 4 32.38 -12.00 15.24
CA ILE A 4 32.12 -10.59 14.89
C ILE A 4 32.47 -9.66 16.08
N CYS A 5 32.40 -10.17 17.31
CA CYS A 5 32.76 -9.42 18.51
C CYS A 5 34.29 -9.30 18.72
N GLU A 6 35.09 -10.15 18.09
CA GLU A 6 36.55 -10.23 18.27
C GLU A 6 37.35 -9.59 17.11
N SER A 7 36.67 -9.09 16.07
CA SER A 7 37.29 -8.40 14.92
C SER A 7 37.57 -6.92 15.22
N GLU A 8 38.61 -6.35 14.60
CA GLU A 8 38.92 -4.91 14.66
C GLU A 8 37.74 -4.05 14.11
N ASP A 9 36.96 -4.59 13.17
CA ASP A 9 35.77 -3.95 12.57
C ASP A 9 34.46 -4.27 13.30
N SER A 10 34.53 -4.76 14.54
CA SER A 10 33.35 -5.23 15.29
C SER A 10 32.24 -4.19 15.40
N GLU A 11 32.60 -2.92 15.59
CA GLU A 11 31.63 -1.83 15.74
C GLU A 11 30.93 -1.50 14.41
N LEU A 12 31.68 -1.47 13.30
CA LEU A 12 31.13 -1.28 11.95
C LEU A 12 30.23 -2.46 11.56
N CYS A 13 30.65 -3.70 11.82
CA CYS A 13 29.84 -4.89 11.58
C CYS A 13 28.52 -4.85 12.37
N LYS A 14 28.55 -4.46 13.66
CA LYS A 14 27.34 -4.31 14.48
C LYS A 14 26.42 -3.24 13.92
N ARG A 15 26.94 -2.09 13.50
CA ARG A 15 26.16 -1.00 12.88
C ARG A 15 25.53 -1.43 11.56
N ILE A 16 26.27 -2.14 10.70
CA ILE A 16 25.76 -2.68 9.43
C ILE A 16 24.64 -3.70 9.70
N LEU A 17 24.86 -4.65 10.63
CA LEU A 17 23.83 -5.62 11.02
C LEU A 17 22.60 -4.95 11.64
N ALA A 18 22.77 -3.93 12.47
CA ALA A 18 21.70 -3.17 13.08
C ALA A 18 20.86 -2.42 12.02
N THR A 19 21.54 -1.77 11.07
CA THR A 19 20.90 -1.05 9.95
C THR A 19 20.12 -2.04 9.09
N ILE A 20 20.77 -3.12 8.65
CA ILE A 20 20.13 -4.13 7.79
C ILE A 20 18.98 -4.86 8.51
N ALA A 21 19.08 -5.08 9.82
CA ALA A 21 18.00 -5.69 10.61
C ALA A 21 16.79 -4.76 10.80
N THR A 22 16.97 -3.43 10.74
CA THR A 22 15.88 -2.44 10.89
C THR A 22 15.19 -2.09 9.57
N ILE A 23 15.81 -2.41 8.43
CA ILE A 23 15.24 -2.17 7.11
C ILE A 23 14.11 -3.17 6.79
N TYR A 24 12.97 -2.65 6.31
CA TYR A 24 11.80 -3.45 5.92
C TYR A 24 12.01 -4.31 4.67
N GLU A 25 12.58 -3.75 3.59
CA GLU A 25 12.86 -4.44 2.32
C GLU A 25 14.29 -4.18 1.82
N LEU A 26 14.95 -5.23 1.33
CA LEU A 26 16.41 -5.25 1.08
C LEU A 26 16.80 -4.96 -0.39
N THR A 27 15.92 -4.33 -1.15
CA THR A 27 15.95 -4.38 -2.63
C THR A 27 16.96 -3.43 -3.29
N SER A 28 17.49 -2.43 -2.57
CA SER A 28 18.60 -1.58 -3.05
C SER A 28 19.24 -0.88 -1.85
N LEU A 29 20.41 -1.36 -1.44
CA LEU A 29 20.95 -1.08 -0.09
C LEU A 29 22.35 -0.49 -0.04
N ILE A 30 23.08 -0.55 -1.15
CA ILE A 30 24.48 -0.16 -1.13
C ILE A 30 24.60 1.35 -0.91
N GLU A 31 23.76 2.17 -1.54
CA GLU A 31 23.81 3.65 -1.37
C GLU A 31 23.45 4.15 0.05
N MET A 32 22.57 3.46 0.80
CA MET A 32 22.31 3.85 2.21
C MET A 32 23.48 3.53 3.14
N LEU A 33 24.34 2.57 2.76
CA LEU A 33 25.52 2.15 3.50
C LEU A 33 26.79 2.86 3.00
N GLU A 34 26.82 3.32 1.75
CA GLU A 34 27.93 4.04 1.10
C GLU A 34 28.33 5.33 1.82
N GLU A 35 27.40 6.02 2.51
CA GLU A 35 27.78 7.22 3.29
C GLU A 35 28.45 6.88 4.65
N SER A 36 28.65 5.60 4.98
CA SER A 36 29.29 5.17 6.23
C SER A 36 30.76 4.73 6.10
N SER A 37 31.27 4.52 4.87
CA SER A 37 32.69 4.33 4.60
C SER A 37 33.13 5.16 3.40
N ASP A 38 34.32 5.75 3.46
CA ASP A 38 34.91 6.49 2.34
C ASP A 38 35.36 5.58 1.17
N ASP A 39 35.13 4.26 1.27
CA ASP A 39 35.70 3.28 0.37
C ASP A 39 34.76 2.06 0.20
N ILE A 40 34.35 1.82 -1.05
CA ILE A 40 33.31 0.86 -1.43
C ILE A 40 33.85 -0.58 -1.39
N GLU A 41 35.15 -0.76 -1.67
CA GLU A 41 35.80 -2.08 -1.62
C GLU A 41 35.83 -2.63 -0.18
N SER A 42 36.00 -1.75 0.81
CA SER A 42 36.01 -2.12 2.22
C SER A 42 34.60 -2.45 2.77
N LEU A 43 33.52 -1.87 2.22
CA LEU A 43 32.15 -2.24 2.61
C LEU A 43 31.79 -3.68 2.22
N GLN A 44 32.17 -4.13 1.02
CA GLN A 44 31.93 -5.51 0.60
C GLN A 44 32.73 -6.50 1.45
N GLU A 45 33.97 -6.15 1.81
CA GLU A 45 34.82 -6.94 2.71
C GLU A 45 34.19 -7.05 4.12
N ILE A 46 33.71 -5.95 4.69
CA ILE A 46 33.03 -5.92 6.00
C ILE A 46 31.69 -6.69 5.96
N ILE A 47 30.92 -6.59 4.87
CA ILE A 47 29.71 -7.41 4.70
C ILE A 47 30.09 -8.90 4.60
N GLY A 48 31.23 -9.22 3.98
CA GLY A 48 31.83 -10.55 3.96
C GLY A 48 32.12 -11.09 5.37
N LEU A 49 32.61 -10.25 6.29
CA LEU A 49 32.79 -10.60 7.71
C LEU A 49 31.45 -10.93 8.42
N CYS A 50 30.36 -10.34 7.94
CA CYS A 50 29.00 -10.64 8.38
C CYS A 50 28.37 -11.86 7.69
N GLY A 51 29.12 -12.59 6.85
CA GLY A 51 28.65 -13.64 5.92
C GLY A 51 27.87 -14.81 6.54
N SER A 52 27.88 -14.95 7.87
CA SER A 52 26.99 -15.89 8.59
C SER A 52 25.52 -15.45 8.62
N PHE A 53 25.26 -14.17 8.38
CA PHE A 53 23.91 -13.57 8.40
C PHE A 53 23.53 -12.93 7.07
N LEU A 54 24.50 -12.42 6.31
CA LEU A 54 24.27 -11.62 5.11
C LEU A 54 24.90 -12.25 3.86
N ILE A 55 24.29 -12.00 2.70
CA ILE A 55 24.83 -12.36 1.39
C ILE A 55 24.66 -11.19 0.42
N VAL A 56 25.71 -10.88 -0.33
CA VAL A 56 25.67 -9.87 -1.41
C VAL A 56 25.42 -10.58 -2.74
N ARG A 57 24.41 -10.14 -3.50
CA ARG A 57 24.13 -10.63 -4.87
C ARG A 57 23.79 -9.44 -5.76
N LYS A 58 24.55 -9.25 -6.85
CA LYS A 58 24.27 -8.22 -7.88
C LYS A 58 23.85 -6.88 -7.24
N ASP A 59 24.68 -6.39 -6.32
CA ASP A 59 24.46 -5.13 -5.60
C ASP A 59 23.26 -5.05 -4.64
N THR A 60 22.74 -6.21 -4.21
CA THR A 60 21.72 -6.30 -3.16
C THR A 60 22.24 -7.11 -1.97
N ILE A 61 21.99 -6.61 -0.76
CA ILE A 61 22.40 -7.27 0.49
C ILE A 61 21.18 -7.96 1.07
N ASN A 62 21.20 -9.28 1.16
CA ASN A 62 20.09 -10.07 1.67
C ASN A 62 20.47 -10.81 2.95
N PHE A 63 19.49 -11.08 3.81
CA PHE A 63 19.68 -12.07 4.86
C PHE A 63 19.79 -13.46 4.24
N VAL A 64 20.70 -14.28 4.75
CA VAL A 64 20.84 -15.69 4.36
C VAL A 64 19.54 -16.45 4.66
N HIS A 65 18.83 -16.09 5.73
CA HIS A 65 17.53 -16.66 6.10
C HIS A 65 16.70 -15.66 6.91
N GLN A 66 15.36 -15.64 6.78
CA GLN A 66 14.49 -14.74 7.56
C GLN A 66 14.71 -14.90 9.09
N CYS A 67 14.89 -16.13 9.56
CA CYS A 67 15.22 -16.41 10.96
C CYS A 67 16.53 -15.78 11.45
N ALA A 68 17.45 -15.40 10.55
CA ALA A 68 18.64 -14.62 10.91
C ALA A 68 18.25 -13.22 11.38
N LYS A 69 17.36 -12.55 10.65
CA LYS A 69 16.77 -11.26 11.03
C LYS A 69 16.04 -11.38 12.37
N ASP A 70 15.20 -12.41 12.51
CA ASP A 70 14.44 -12.63 13.76
C ASP A 70 15.36 -12.91 14.95
N TYR A 71 16.43 -13.68 14.76
CA TYR A 71 17.43 -13.93 15.78
C TYR A 71 18.15 -12.64 16.20
N LEU A 72 18.55 -11.81 15.23
CA LEU A 72 19.21 -10.53 15.49
C LEU A 72 18.30 -9.58 16.27
N LEU A 73 17.03 -9.48 15.88
CA LEU A 73 16.04 -8.62 16.52
C LEU A 73 15.58 -9.13 17.89
N ALA A 74 15.52 -10.44 18.11
CA ALA A 74 15.00 -11.01 19.36
C ALA A 74 16.08 -11.40 20.38
N LYS A 75 17.17 -12.03 19.92
CA LYS A 75 18.19 -12.64 20.80
C LYS A 75 19.50 -11.87 20.84
N ALA A 76 19.87 -11.18 19.77
CA ALA A 76 21.11 -10.40 19.71
C ALA A 76 20.89 -8.87 19.78
N SER A 77 19.66 -8.43 20.08
CA SER A 77 19.28 -7.00 20.05
C SER A 77 20.18 -6.12 20.90
N VAL A 78 20.48 -6.54 22.14
CA VAL A 78 21.37 -5.82 23.06
C VAL A 78 22.80 -5.69 22.50
N LYS A 79 23.24 -6.65 21.68
CA LYS A 79 24.61 -6.66 21.13
C LYS A 79 24.75 -5.83 19.86
N ILE A 80 23.69 -5.73 19.05
CA ILE A 80 23.71 -4.99 17.78
C ILE A 80 23.15 -3.56 17.93
N PHE A 81 22.31 -3.33 18.93
CA PHE A 81 21.74 -2.01 19.26
C PHE A 81 22.24 -1.53 20.62
N PRO A 82 23.51 -1.14 20.76
CA PRO A 82 24.06 -0.67 22.04
C PRO A 82 23.31 0.55 22.59
N SER A 83 22.81 1.42 21.71
CA SER A 83 21.99 2.60 22.07
C SER A 83 20.48 2.32 22.11
N GLY A 84 20.07 1.06 21.91
CA GLY A 84 18.66 0.67 21.84
C GLY A 84 18.10 0.66 20.41
N LYS A 85 17.03 -0.12 20.22
CA LYS A 85 16.42 -0.37 18.89
C LYS A 85 15.89 0.91 18.24
N GLY A 86 15.32 1.82 19.05
CA GLY A 86 14.76 3.10 18.58
C GLY A 86 15.81 3.98 17.91
N GLU A 87 17.02 4.06 18.48
CA GLU A 87 18.12 4.89 17.93
C GLU A 87 18.57 4.42 16.54
N ALA A 88 18.51 3.11 16.25
CA ALA A 88 18.83 2.63 14.90
C ALA A 88 17.80 3.06 13.85
N TYR A 89 16.51 3.11 14.21
CA TYR A 89 15.47 3.68 13.34
C TYR A 89 15.65 5.19 13.17
N TYR A 90 16.04 5.89 14.24
CA TYR A 90 16.35 7.32 14.18
C TYR A 90 17.53 7.61 13.24
N GLU A 91 18.56 6.78 13.19
CA GLU A 91 19.69 6.98 12.26
C GLU A 91 19.28 6.88 10.78
N ILE A 92 18.29 6.02 10.47
CA ILE A 92 17.84 5.78 9.09
C ILE A 92 16.96 6.94 8.58
N PHE A 93 16.16 7.54 9.45
CA PHE A 93 15.19 8.57 9.05
C PHE A 93 15.84 9.84 8.42
N PRO A 94 16.79 10.54 9.07
CA PRO A 94 17.42 11.73 8.51
C PRO A 94 18.21 11.41 7.24
N ARG A 95 18.83 10.22 7.17
CA ARG A 95 19.52 9.74 5.96
C ARG A 95 18.53 9.56 4.81
N SER A 96 17.37 8.96 5.08
CA SER A 96 16.30 8.80 4.11
C SER A 96 15.83 10.14 3.54
N LEU A 97 15.59 11.13 4.41
CA LEU A 97 15.26 12.49 3.95
C LEU A 97 16.38 13.09 3.09
N LYS A 98 17.63 12.99 3.54
CA LYS A 98 18.80 13.54 2.85
C LYS A 98 18.98 12.96 1.44
N ILE A 99 18.84 11.63 1.29
CA ILE A 99 18.91 10.95 -0.01
C ILE A 99 17.78 11.45 -0.91
N MET A 100 16.53 11.42 -0.43
CA MET A 100 15.39 11.93 -1.20
C MET A 100 15.55 13.41 -1.57
N PHE A 101 16.14 14.23 -0.71
CA PHE A 101 16.42 15.63 -1.02
C PHE A 101 17.37 15.82 -2.21
N ARG A 102 18.37 14.94 -2.32
CA ARG A 102 19.37 14.96 -3.38
C ARG A 102 18.85 14.37 -4.69
N THR A 103 18.08 13.29 -4.62
CA THR A 103 17.66 12.52 -5.80
C THR A 103 16.36 13.04 -6.42
N LEU A 104 15.36 13.36 -5.59
CA LEU A 104 14.01 13.68 -6.07
C LEU A 104 13.99 15.02 -6.79
N ARG A 105 13.51 14.99 -8.02
CA ARG A 105 13.32 16.13 -8.91
C ARG A 105 12.14 15.87 -9.84
N ARG A 106 11.62 16.94 -10.43
CA ARG A 106 10.56 16.87 -11.44
C ARG A 106 10.97 15.98 -12.61
N ASP A 107 10.03 15.15 -13.05
CA ASP A 107 10.16 14.31 -14.24
C ASP A 107 11.44 13.46 -14.20
N ILE A 108 11.62 12.74 -13.10
CA ILE A 108 12.87 12.03 -12.79
C ILE A 108 13.18 10.95 -13.82
N TYR A 109 12.16 10.36 -14.45
CA TYR A 109 12.27 9.39 -15.54
C TYR A 109 12.18 10.01 -16.94
N SER A 110 12.09 11.34 -17.05
CA SER A 110 12.02 12.07 -18.32
C SER A 110 10.87 11.57 -19.22
N LEU A 111 9.69 11.34 -18.65
CA LEU A 111 8.48 10.91 -19.34
C LEU A 111 7.97 11.98 -20.31
N GLY A 112 8.24 13.26 -20.03
CA GLY A 112 7.99 14.42 -20.91
C GLY A 112 6.52 14.79 -21.14
N ARG A 113 5.57 13.85 -20.95
CA ARG A 113 4.13 14.08 -21.14
C ARG A 113 3.38 13.90 -19.82
N LEU A 114 2.56 14.89 -19.46
CA LEU A 114 1.82 14.90 -18.19
C LEU A 114 0.88 13.69 -18.02
N GLY A 115 0.26 13.20 -19.10
CA GLY A 115 -0.60 12.02 -19.11
C GLY A 115 0.11 10.75 -19.59
N TYR A 116 1.43 10.64 -19.42
CA TYR A 116 2.14 9.41 -19.77
C TYR A 116 1.70 8.29 -18.80
N PRO A 117 1.11 7.19 -19.30
CA PRO A 117 0.52 6.16 -18.45
C PRO A 117 1.61 5.32 -17.77
N ILE A 118 1.40 4.99 -16.50
CA ILE A 118 2.34 4.23 -15.67
C ILE A 118 2.68 2.86 -16.28
N GLU A 119 1.70 2.21 -16.91
CA GLU A 119 1.86 0.89 -17.54
C GLU A 119 2.87 0.87 -18.69
N LEU A 120 3.13 2.03 -19.31
CA LEU A 120 4.10 2.17 -20.41
C LEU A 120 5.46 2.70 -19.94
N VAL A 121 5.62 2.97 -18.64
CA VAL A 121 6.88 3.46 -18.08
C VAL A 121 7.88 2.31 -18.05
N LYS A 122 9.08 2.58 -18.58
CA LYS A 122 10.23 1.67 -18.48
C LYS A 122 11.23 2.26 -17.52
N GLN A 123 11.71 1.46 -16.58
CA GLN A 123 12.78 1.86 -15.66
C GLN A 123 14.04 2.22 -16.47
N PRO A 124 14.60 3.43 -16.31
CA PRO A 124 15.87 3.82 -16.93
C PRO A 124 17.04 2.99 -16.38
N ASP A 125 18.11 2.89 -17.17
CA ASP A 125 19.39 2.30 -16.75
C ASP A 125 20.52 3.32 -16.99
N PRO A 126 21.19 3.84 -15.95
CA PRO A 126 20.96 3.54 -14.52
C PRO A 126 19.63 4.11 -14.01
N ASP A 127 19.02 3.44 -13.02
CA ASP A 127 17.75 3.90 -12.42
C ASP A 127 18.00 5.09 -11.48
N PRO A 128 17.56 6.32 -11.82
CA PRO A 128 17.80 7.49 -10.99
C PRO A 128 17.05 7.45 -9.65
N LEU A 129 16.08 6.54 -9.48
CA LEU A 129 15.38 6.36 -8.21
C LEU A 129 16.05 5.31 -7.31
N ALA A 130 16.95 4.45 -7.80
CA ALA A 130 17.46 3.28 -7.08
C ALA A 130 17.82 3.59 -5.62
N ALA A 131 18.65 4.62 -5.43
CA ALA A 131 19.06 5.22 -4.16
C ALA A 131 17.93 5.52 -3.18
N SER A 132 16.84 6.07 -3.69
CA SER A 132 15.76 6.67 -2.92
C SER A 132 14.48 5.83 -2.89
N ARG A 133 14.39 4.73 -3.65
CA ARG A 133 13.19 3.87 -3.71
C ARG A 133 12.76 3.44 -2.33
N TYR A 134 13.70 2.91 -1.56
CA TYR A 134 13.45 2.48 -0.18
C TYR A 134 12.93 3.62 0.69
N SER A 135 13.64 4.76 0.68
CA SER A 135 13.28 5.93 1.46
C SER A 135 11.93 6.52 1.06
N CYS A 136 11.54 6.45 -0.22
CA CYS A 136 10.25 6.94 -0.68
C CYS A 136 9.09 6.22 0.02
N ILE A 137 9.23 4.92 0.29
CA ILE A 137 8.18 4.10 0.90
C ILE A 137 8.23 4.20 2.44
N TYR A 138 9.41 4.01 3.03
CA TYR A 138 9.51 3.66 4.47
C TYR A 138 10.01 4.78 5.40
N TRP A 139 10.30 5.99 4.90
CA TRP A 139 10.86 7.04 5.76
C TRP A 139 9.98 7.39 6.96
N VAL A 140 8.64 7.34 6.82
CA VAL A 140 7.70 7.58 7.93
C VAL A 140 7.64 6.40 8.90
N ASP A 141 7.72 5.16 8.40
CA ASP A 141 7.74 3.96 9.24
C ASP A 141 8.88 4.00 10.25
N HIS A 142 10.07 4.43 9.81
CA HIS A 142 11.22 4.64 10.69
C HIS A 142 10.97 5.67 11.78
N ILE A 143 10.27 6.76 11.46
CA ILE A 143 9.89 7.77 12.48
C ILE A 143 8.93 7.16 13.50
N CYS A 144 7.95 6.38 13.04
CA CYS A 144 6.98 5.74 13.91
C CYS A 144 7.63 4.71 14.85
N ASP A 145 8.51 3.86 14.33
CA ASP A 145 9.17 2.80 15.08
C ASP A 145 10.23 3.33 16.07
N TRP A 146 10.81 4.50 15.79
CA TRP A 146 11.71 5.18 16.71
C TRP A 146 11.03 5.62 18.03
N ASN A 147 9.73 5.92 18.01
CA ASN A 147 8.95 6.47 19.14
C ASN A 147 9.54 7.79 19.70
N PRO A 148 9.29 8.94 19.03
CA PRO A 148 9.87 10.24 19.35
C PRO A 148 9.41 10.85 20.69
N ASN A 149 8.50 10.20 21.41
CA ASN A 149 8.06 10.67 22.73
C ASN A 149 9.00 10.19 23.86
N SER A 150 9.99 9.36 23.53
CA SER A 150 10.93 8.78 24.51
C SER A 150 12.21 9.59 24.72
N SER A 151 12.65 10.40 23.74
CA SER A 151 13.90 11.16 23.84
C SER A 151 13.69 12.67 23.65
N ALA A 152 14.00 13.43 24.70
CA ALA A 152 13.70 14.86 24.81
C ALA A 152 14.45 15.77 23.81
N ASN A 153 15.49 15.27 23.13
CA ASN A 153 16.38 16.09 22.28
C ASN A 153 16.15 15.94 20.77
N HIS A 154 15.40 14.93 20.34
CA HIS A 154 15.37 14.51 18.93
C HIS A 154 14.06 14.87 18.20
N GLY A 155 13.06 15.39 18.93
CA GLY A 155 11.80 15.89 18.38
C GLY A 155 11.94 17.09 17.42
N VAL A 156 13.13 17.68 17.29
CA VAL A 156 13.43 18.83 16.44
C VAL A 156 13.07 18.59 14.97
N ALA A 157 13.13 17.35 14.48
CA ALA A 157 12.72 17.06 13.11
C ALA A 157 11.20 17.18 12.89
N LEU A 158 10.41 17.05 13.96
CA LEU A 158 8.94 16.97 13.97
C LEU A 158 8.27 18.24 14.53
N GLN A 159 9.04 19.30 14.76
CA GLN A 159 8.53 20.62 15.16
C GLN A 159 8.33 21.52 13.93
N ASP A 160 7.69 22.66 14.12
CA ASP A 160 7.58 23.70 13.10
C ASP A 160 8.97 24.20 12.66
N GLY A 161 9.22 24.22 11.34
CA GLY A 161 10.52 24.49 10.73
C GLY A 161 11.51 23.33 10.77
N GLY A 162 11.09 22.15 11.24
CA GLY A 162 11.89 20.94 11.28
C GLY A 162 12.13 20.30 9.91
N ALA A 163 12.96 19.25 9.89
CA ALA A 163 13.35 18.56 8.66
C ALA A 163 12.16 17.94 7.89
N VAL A 164 11.13 17.47 8.60
CA VAL A 164 9.92 16.93 7.96
C VAL A 164 9.12 18.03 7.27
N GLU A 165 8.97 19.20 7.91
CA GLU A 165 8.29 20.33 7.29
C GLU A 165 9.03 20.81 6.04
N ASP A 166 10.36 20.94 6.13
CA ASP A 166 11.19 21.37 4.99
C ASP A 166 11.09 20.38 3.82
N PHE A 167 11.05 19.06 4.11
CA PHE A 167 10.83 18.03 3.09
C PHE A 167 9.47 18.19 2.40
N VAL A 168 8.37 18.27 3.16
CA VAL A 168 7.03 18.43 2.58
C VAL A 168 6.93 19.74 1.78
N ARG A 169 7.54 20.82 2.25
CA ARG A 169 7.50 22.11 1.56
C ARG A 169 8.23 22.12 0.21
N ARG A 170 9.30 21.34 0.06
CA ARG A 170 10.18 21.42 -1.11
C ARG A 170 10.13 20.21 -2.03
N LYS A 171 9.81 19.03 -1.50
CA LYS A 171 9.95 17.74 -2.19
C LYS A 171 8.67 16.95 -2.34
N TYR A 172 7.56 17.39 -1.74
CA TYR A 172 6.32 16.61 -1.71
C TYR A 172 5.81 16.16 -3.08
N LEU A 173 5.71 17.04 -4.09
CA LEU A 173 5.25 16.59 -5.42
C LEU A 173 6.23 15.64 -6.12
N TYR A 174 7.53 15.87 -5.97
CA TYR A 174 8.56 14.98 -6.50
C TYR A 174 8.50 13.61 -5.81
N TRP A 175 8.16 13.60 -4.52
CA TRP A 175 7.90 12.39 -3.77
C TRP A 175 6.63 11.67 -4.25
N LEU A 176 5.53 12.37 -4.56
CA LEU A 176 4.34 11.75 -5.15
C LEU A 176 4.62 11.13 -6.53
N GLU A 177 5.40 11.81 -7.38
CA GLU A 177 5.86 11.26 -8.65
C GLU A 177 6.67 9.98 -8.43
N ALA A 178 7.66 10.02 -7.54
CA ALA A 178 8.50 8.88 -7.22
C ALA A 178 7.71 7.71 -6.62
N LEU A 179 6.75 7.98 -5.74
CA LEU A 179 5.84 6.96 -5.19
C LEU A 179 5.05 6.26 -6.30
N SER A 180 4.50 7.02 -7.25
CA SER A 180 3.79 6.45 -8.40
C SER A 180 4.71 5.58 -9.26
N LEU A 181 5.93 6.04 -9.55
CA LEU A 181 6.97 5.27 -10.27
C LEU A 181 7.44 4.03 -9.52
N CYS A 182 7.30 4.00 -8.19
CA CYS A 182 7.58 2.84 -7.35
C CYS A 182 6.38 1.91 -7.16
N GLY A 183 5.18 2.27 -7.66
CA GLY A 183 3.94 1.56 -7.36
C GLY A 183 3.48 1.68 -5.90
N GLY A 184 4.02 2.63 -5.15
CA GLY A 184 3.80 2.81 -3.71
C GLY A 184 2.84 3.95 -3.36
N MET A 185 1.94 4.32 -4.27
CA MET A 185 1.04 5.47 -4.04
C MET A 185 0.18 5.29 -2.78
N SER A 186 -0.31 4.06 -2.60
CA SER A 186 -1.08 3.60 -1.45
C SER A 186 -0.29 3.65 -0.14
N ASP A 187 0.98 3.22 -0.16
CA ASP A 187 1.88 3.36 0.98
C ASP A 187 2.11 4.83 1.34
N GLY A 188 2.18 5.71 0.35
CA GLY A 188 2.23 7.15 0.56
C GLY A 188 1.03 7.70 1.33
N VAL A 189 -0.18 7.23 1.02
CA VAL A 189 -1.41 7.62 1.74
C VAL A 189 -1.34 7.18 3.20
N VAL A 190 -0.92 5.93 3.43
CA VAL A 190 -0.76 5.37 4.77
C VAL A 190 0.34 6.10 5.55
N SER A 191 1.46 6.42 4.91
CA SER A 191 2.57 7.20 5.47
C SER A 191 2.10 8.58 5.93
N MET A 192 1.35 9.31 5.11
CA MET A 192 0.80 10.61 5.51
C MET A 192 -0.20 10.49 6.67
N ALA A 193 -0.98 9.41 6.73
CA ALA A 193 -1.88 9.14 7.85
C ALA A 193 -1.13 8.83 9.16
N LYS A 194 -0.07 8.02 9.09
CA LYS A 194 0.82 7.71 10.22
C LYS A 194 1.51 8.97 10.74
N LEU A 195 2.05 9.80 9.83
CA LEU A 195 2.70 11.05 10.18
C LEU A 195 1.72 12.02 10.86
N GLU A 196 0.50 12.16 10.32
CA GLU A 196 -0.52 13.00 10.95
C GLU A 196 -0.84 12.50 12.37
N ALA A 197 -1.08 11.20 12.54
CA ALA A 197 -1.38 10.61 13.85
C ALA A 197 -0.23 10.79 14.85
N LEU A 198 1.02 10.70 14.40
CA LEU A 198 2.20 10.89 15.22
C LEU A 198 2.37 12.35 15.69
N LEU A 199 1.94 13.31 14.88
CA LEU A 199 1.99 14.73 15.20
C LEU A 199 0.81 15.21 16.07
N GLN A 200 -0.29 14.46 16.14
CA GLN A 200 -1.46 14.85 16.92
C GLN A 200 -1.10 15.08 18.40
N GLY A 201 -1.49 16.25 18.91
CA GLY A 201 -1.27 16.64 20.30
C GLY A 201 0.06 17.35 20.57
N ARG A 202 0.93 17.52 19.56
CA ARG A 202 2.16 18.32 19.68
C ARG A 202 1.85 19.82 19.56
N ALA A 203 2.28 20.59 20.56
CA ALA A 203 2.06 22.05 20.60
C ALA A 203 3.07 22.83 19.76
N ASP A 204 4.26 22.28 19.55
CA ASP A 204 5.40 22.84 18.80
C ASP A 204 5.36 22.55 17.30
N ALA A 205 4.31 21.89 16.80
CA ALA A 205 4.18 21.43 15.43
C ALA A 205 2.87 21.89 14.76
N SER A 206 2.30 23.03 15.19
CA SER A 206 0.97 23.45 14.73
C SER A 206 0.93 23.74 13.23
N ALA A 207 1.96 24.39 12.67
CA ALA A 207 2.01 24.67 11.24
C ALA A 207 2.28 23.39 10.43
N LEU A 208 3.15 22.52 10.94
CA LEU A 208 3.46 21.23 10.36
C LEU A 208 2.22 20.30 10.35
N ILE A 209 1.42 20.26 11.41
CA ILE A 209 0.18 19.47 11.47
C ILE A 209 -0.79 19.90 10.38
N GLU A 210 -0.99 21.21 10.19
CA GLU A 210 -1.88 21.71 9.14
C GLU A 210 -1.33 21.41 7.73
N LEU A 211 -0.01 21.52 7.54
CA LEU A 211 0.64 21.14 6.27
C LEU A 211 0.49 19.64 5.97
N VAL A 212 0.74 18.77 6.97
CA VAL A 212 0.62 17.32 6.84
C VAL A 212 -0.83 16.90 6.60
N ARG A 213 -1.79 17.57 7.24
CA ARG A 213 -3.22 17.39 6.95
C ARG A 213 -3.55 17.74 5.51
N ASP A 214 -3.14 18.92 5.04
CA ASP A 214 -3.38 19.34 3.66
C ASP A 214 -2.72 18.38 2.65
N ALA A 215 -1.49 17.95 2.93
CA ALA A 215 -0.78 16.93 2.17
C ALA A 215 -1.54 15.59 2.13
N ARG A 216 -1.96 15.07 3.29
CA ARG A 216 -2.78 13.84 3.36
C ARG A 216 -4.07 13.97 2.53
N ARG A 217 -4.74 15.13 2.60
CA ARG A 217 -5.92 15.41 1.77
C ARG A 217 -5.59 15.42 0.28
N PHE A 218 -4.48 16.04 -0.08
CA PHE A 218 -4.00 16.15 -1.46
C PHE A 218 -3.74 14.78 -2.09
N ILE A 219 -2.95 13.92 -1.42
CA ILE A 219 -2.62 12.59 -1.91
C ILE A 219 -3.86 11.69 -2.01
N MET A 220 -4.77 11.73 -1.04
CA MET A 220 -5.99 10.92 -1.06
C MET A 220 -6.92 11.32 -2.21
N TYR A 221 -7.08 12.62 -2.46
CA TYR A 221 -7.99 13.13 -3.48
C TYR A 221 -7.46 12.86 -4.90
N HIS A 222 -6.15 12.99 -5.11
CA HIS A 222 -5.53 12.86 -6.43
C HIS A 222 -4.84 11.51 -6.68
N LYS A 223 -4.98 10.55 -5.75
CA LYS A 223 -4.31 9.24 -5.78
C LYS A 223 -4.36 8.60 -7.17
N TRP A 224 -5.57 8.39 -7.68
CA TRP A 224 -5.78 7.67 -8.94
C TRP A 224 -5.10 8.35 -10.13
N ALA A 225 -5.20 9.68 -10.23
CA ALA A 225 -4.61 10.42 -11.35
C ALA A 225 -3.07 10.33 -11.35
N ILE A 226 -2.46 10.43 -10.17
CA ILE A 226 -0.99 10.38 -10.02
C ILE A 226 -0.49 8.95 -10.19
N GLU A 227 -1.19 7.96 -9.63
CA GLU A 227 -0.86 6.53 -9.74
C GLU A 227 -0.88 6.04 -11.19
N ASN A 228 -1.87 6.45 -11.97
CA ASN A 228 -1.96 6.08 -13.39
C ASN A 228 -1.07 6.94 -14.30
N SER A 229 -0.70 8.14 -13.88
CA SER A 229 0.12 9.08 -14.67
C SER A 229 0.95 9.96 -13.73
N PRO A 230 2.22 9.58 -13.42
CA PRO A 230 3.01 10.23 -12.37
C PRO A 230 3.08 11.76 -12.46
N LEU A 231 3.24 12.28 -13.69
CA LEU A 231 3.39 13.72 -13.92
C LEU A 231 2.09 14.53 -13.75
N GLN A 232 0.94 13.88 -13.56
CA GLN A 232 -0.30 14.57 -13.17
C GLN A 232 -0.20 15.23 -11.80
N ALA A 233 0.78 14.84 -10.96
CA ALA A 233 1.10 15.52 -9.71
C ALA A 233 1.35 17.03 -9.89
N TYR A 234 1.91 17.44 -11.04
CA TYR A 234 2.20 18.86 -11.33
C TYR A 234 1.10 19.57 -12.11
N ALA A 235 0.07 18.85 -12.55
CA ALA A 235 -0.97 19.38 -13.43
C ALA A 235 -2.35 19.22 -12.77
N SER A 236 -3.03 18.10 -13.00
CA SER A 236 -4.38 17.91 -12.47
C SER A 236 -4.41 18.05 -10.95
N ALA A 237 -3.43 17.47 -10.25
CA ALA A 237 -3.40 17.50 -8.81
C ALA A 237 -3.27 18.92 -8.25
N LEU A 238 -2.39 19.75 -8.82
CA LEU A 238 -2.26 21.15 -8.40
C LEU A 238 -3.44 22.02 -8.82
N VAL A 239 -3.80 21.98 -10.10
CA VAL A 239 -4.77 22.91 -10.70
C VAL A 239 -6.17 22.70 -10.13
N PHE A 240 -6.54 21.45 -9.86
CA PHE A 240 -7.84 21.07 -9.29
C PHE A 240 -7.81 20.87 -7.77
N SER A 241 -6.76 21.34 -7.09
CA SER A 241 -6.77 21.44 -5.63
C SER A 241 -7.49 22.71 -5.15
N PRO A 242 -8.07 22.73 -3.94
CA PRO A 242 -8.71 23.91 -3.36
C PRO A 242 -7.82 25.15 -3.38
N ALA A 243 -8.42 26.34 -3.47
CA ALA A 243 -7.68 27.60 -3.60
C ALA A 243 -6.79 27.90 -2.38
N ARG A 244 -7.15 27.43 -1.19
CA ARG A 244 -6.36 27.58 0.05
C ARG A 244 -5.59 26.33 0.46
N SER A 245 -5.40 25.36 -0.43
CA SER A 245 -4.49 24.23 -0.14
C SER A 245 -3.06 24.76 0.02
N LEU A 246 -2.41 24.35 1.11
CA LEU A 246 -1.02 24.72 1.42
C LEU A 246 -0.06 24.10 0.40
N ILE A 247 -0.26 22.83 0.03
CA ILE A 247 0.53 22.15 -0.99
C ILE A 247 0.38 22.84 -2.34
N ARG A 248 -0.85 23.21 -2.73
CA ARG A 248 -1.06 23.99 -3.96
C ARG A 248 -0.30 25.31 -3.93
N GLY A 249 -0.35 26.03 -2.81
CA GLY A 249 0.36 27.30 -2.64
C GLY A 249 1.89 27.15 -2.72
N LEU A 250 2.43 26.10 -2.10
CA LEU A 250 3.87 25.82 -2.06
C LEU A 250 4.46 25.51 -3.43
N PHE A 251 3.72 24.78 -4.26
CA PHE A 251 4.19 24.33 -5.57
C PHE A 251 3.51 25.07 -6.73
N LYS A 252 3.02 26.28 -6.50
CA LYS A 252 2.33 27.09 -7.52
C LYS A 252 3.18 27.31 -8.78
N GLU A 253 4.49 27.43 -8.63
CA GLU A 253 5.42 27.64 -9.76
C GLU A 253 5.57 26.38 -10.64
N GLU A 254 5.23 25.20 -10.12
CA GLU A 254 5.25 23.95 -10.89
C GLU A 254 4.05 23.81 -11.84
N GLU A 255 2.99 24.61 -11.62
CA GLU A 255 1.77 24.57 -12.43
C GLU A 255 2.08 24.84 -13.92
N PRO A 256 1.43 24.13 -14.86
CA PRO A 256 1.74 24.29 -16.28
C PRO A 256 1.27 25.67 -16.78
N LYS A 257 2.22 26.48 -17.26
CA LYS A 257 1.98 27.85 -17.73
C LYS A 257 0.99 27.96 -18.90
N TRP A 258 0.79 26.88 -19.65
CA TRP A 258 -0.15 26.83 -20.77
C TRP A 258 -1.63 26.75 -20.34
N ILE A 259 -1.92 26.46 -19.06
CA ILE A 259 -3.27 26.51 -18.50
C ILE A 259 -3.58 27.95 -18.10
N ALA A 260 -4.02 28.75 -19.08
CA ALA A 260 -4.32 30.17 -18.88
C ALA A 260 -5.60 30.41 -18.06
N ILE A 261 -6.63 29.58 -18.28
CA ILE A 261 -7.91 29.66 -17.57
C ILE A 261 -7.94 28.54 -16.53
N LYS A 262 -7.87 28.92 -15.25
CA LYS A 262 -7.91 27.97 -14.13
C LYS A 262 -9.36 27.65 -13.76
N PRO A 263 -9.67 26.40 -13.36
CA PRO A 263 -10.98 26.06 -12.86
C PRO A 263 -11.29 26.83 -11.57
N ALA A 264 -12.56 27.20 -11.40
CA ALA A 264 -13.05 27.78 -10.16
C ALA A 264 -13.15 26.69 -9.09
N MET A 265 -12.08 26.52 -8.30
CA MET A 265 -12.06 25.59 -7.19
C MET A 265 -12.62 26.22 -5.92
N GLY A 266 -13.24 25.43 -5.07
CA GLY A 266 -13.64 25.86 -3.72
C GLY A 266 -12.42 26.26 -2.87
N ASP A 267 -12.68 27.01 -1.79
CA ASP A 267 -11.62 27.50 -0.91
C ASP A 267 -10.92 26.38 -0.12
N LYS A 268 -11.67 25.35 0.29
CA LYS A 268 -11.19 24.25 1.14
C LYS A 268 -11.54 22.90 0.54
N TRP A 269 -10.90 21.84 1.03
CA TRP A 269 -11.26 20.47 0.70
C TRP A 269 -12.73 20.18 1.04
N GLY A 270 -13.42 19.45 0.18
CA GLY A 270 -14.79 18.98 0.43
C GLY A 270 -14.86 17.87 1.48
N ALA A 271 -16.08 17.44 1.85
CA ALA A 271 -16.30 16.39 2.85
C ALA A 271 -15.86 14.99 2.37
N CYS A 272 -15.89 14.73 1.06
CA CYS A 272 -15.38 13.49 0.48
C CYS A 272 -13.88 13.37 0.76
N LEU A 273 -13.45 12.28 1.42
CA LEU A 273 -12.03 12.08 1.76
C LEU A 273 -11.24 11.44 0.61
N GLN A 274 -11.85 10.47 -0.05
CA GLN A 274 -11.25 9.70 -1.12
C GLN A 274 -12.37 9.09 -1.98
N THR A 275 -12.08 8.92 -3.26
CA THR A 275 -12.92 8.18 -4.20
C THR A 275 -12.22 6.85 -4.51
N LEU A 276 -12.94 5.74 -4.35
CA LEU A 276 -12.44 4.41 -4.69
C LEU A 276 -12.89 4.07 -6.10
N GLU A 277 -11.95 4.12 -7.05
CA GLU A 277 -12.21 3.89 -8.47
C GLU A 277 -11.73 2.48 -8.88
N GLY A 278 -12.49 1.79 -9.73
CA GLY A 278 -12.09 0.48 -10.26
C GLY A 278 -13.22 -0.45 -10.69
N HIS A 279 -14.47 -0.18 -10.33
CA HIS A 279 -15.62 -0.85 -10.95
C HIS A 279 -15.88 -0.31 -12.35
N SER A 280 -16.28 -1.17 -13.28
CA SER A 280 -16.57 -0.80 -14.68
C SER A 280 -18.07 -0.52 -14.94
N ASP A 281 -18.92 -0.75 -13.94
CA ASP A 281 -20.34 -0.43 -13.94
C ASP A 281 -20.79 0.09 -12.57
N THR A 282 -22.05 0.51 -12.49
CA THR A 282 -22.74 1.08 -11.34
C THR A 282 -22.52 0.25 -10.07
N VAL A 283 -22.10 0.92 -8.99
CA VAL A 283 -21.99 0.32 -7.66
C VAL A 283 -23.36 0.36 -6.99
N TRP A 284 -23.93 -0.82 -6.71
CA TRP A 284 -25.28 -0.96 -6.15
C TRP A 284 -25.31 -0.99 -4.63
N SER A 285 -24.25 -1.52 -4.00
CA SER A 285 -24.19 -1.69 -2.54
C SER A 285 -22.78 -1.56 -2.02
N VAL A 286 -22.65 -1.00 -0.82
CA VAL A 286 -21.39 -0.94 -0.07
C VAL A 286 -21.60 -1.39 1.38
N ALA A 287 -20.59 -2.02 1.97
CA ALA A 287 -20.61 -2.42 3.38
C ALA A 287 -19.23 -2.27 4.02
N PHE A 288 -19.16 -1.63 5.18
CA PHE A 288 -17.96 -1.65 6.01
C PHE A 288 -17.84 -2.98 6.76
N SER A 289 -16.62 -3.45 6.94
CA SER A 289 -16.33 -4.48 7.94
C SER A 289 -16.57 -3.90 9.34
N HIS A 290 -16.93 -4.75 10.31
CA HIS A 290 -17.23 -4.30 11.67
C HIS A 290 -16.00 -3.70 12.38
N ASN A 291 -14.79 -4.10 11.98
CA ASN A 291 -13.55 -3.49 12.45
C ASN A 291 -13.15 -2.21 11.67
N SER A 292 -13.97 -1.74 10.73
CA SER A 292 -13.76 -0.53 9.89
C SER A 292 -12.49 -0.51 9.04
N ALA A 293 -11.72 -1.61 8.99
CA ALA A 293 -10.49 -1.69 8.23
C ALA A 293 -10.74 -1.93 6.73
N ARG A 294 -11.88 -2.54 6.37
CA ARG A 294 -12.21 -2.92 5.01
C ARG A 294 -13.58 -2.38 4.60
N LEU A 295 -13.71 -2.12 3.30
CA LEU A 295 -14.98 -1.83 2.66
C LEU A 295 -15.22 -2.85 1.54
N ALA A 296 -16.43 -3.35 1.40
CA ALA A 296 -16.84 -4.16 0.26
C ALA A 296 -17.80 -3.36 -0.60
N SER A 297 -17.67 -3.47 -1.92
CA SER A 297 -18.58 -2.88 -2.90
C SER A 297 -19.05 -3.95 -3.89
N ALA A 298 -20.35 -3.94 -4.19
CA ALA A 298 -20.98 -4.79 -5.20
C ALA A 298 -21.44 -3.94 -6.38
N SER A 299 -21.21 -4.42 -7.60
CA SER A 299 -21.43 -3.66 -8.84
C SER A 299 -22.18 -4.45 -9.91
N GLY A 300 -22.74 -3.71 -10.87
CA GLY A 300 -23.28 -4.21 -12.14
C GLY A 300 -22.21 -4.88 -13.02
N ASP A 301 -20.92 -4.69 -12.75
CA ASP A 301 -19.83 -5.35 -13.46
C ASP A 301 -19.65 -6.84 -13.11
N SER A 302 -20.62 -7.43 -12.41
CA SER A 302 -20.61 -8.81 -11.94
C SER A 302 -19.47 -9.13 -10.96
N THR A 303 -18.89 -8.12 -10.29
CA THR A 303 -17.86 -8.32 -9.28
C THR A 303 -18.22 -7.73 -7.92
N VAL A 304 -17.56 -8.27 -6.89
CA VAL A 304 -17.47 -7.63 -5.58
C VAL A 304 -16.02 -7.25 -5.31
N LYS A 305 -15.74 -5.99 -5.02
CA LYS A 305 -14.39 -5.55 -4.66
C LYS A 305 -14.28 -5.33 -3.15
N ILE A 306 -13.16 -5.76 -2.58
CA ILE A 306 -12.78 -5.51 -1.19
C ILE A 306 -11.65 -4.48 -1.19
N TRP A 307 -11.85 -3.43 -0.43
CA TRP A 307 -10.94 -2.29 -0.33
C TRP A 307 -10.34 -2.19 1.06
N ASP A 308 -9.09 -1.78 1.13
CA ASP A 308 -8.50 -1.27 2.37
C ASP A 308 -8.94 0.18 2.57
N VAL A 309 -9.48 0.50 3.74
CA VAL A 309 -10.02 1.85 4.01
C VAL A 309 -8.90 2.87 4.21
N SER A 310 -7.73 2.44 4.68
CA SER A 310 -6.62 3.33 5.02
C SER A 310 -5.80 3.74 3.81
N SER A 311 -5.53 2.82 2.88
CA SER A 311 -4.79 3.06 1.65
C SER A 311 -5.72 3.35 0.46
N GLY A 312 -6.96 2.87 0.51
CA GLY A 312 -7.91 2.88 -0.59
C GLY A 312 -7.56 1.89 -1.70
N GLU A 313 -6.72 0.89 -1.42
CA GLU A 313 -6.40 -0.16 -2.39
C GLU A 313 -7.51 -1.19 -2.52
N CYS A 314 -7.69 -1.67 -3.75
CA CYS A 314 -8.49 -2.87 -4.01
C CYS A 314 -7.67 -4.11 -3.61
N LEU A 315 -7.91 -4.63 -2.41
CA LEU A 315 -7.28 -5.84 -1.90
C LEU A 315 -7.67 -7.10 -2.66
N GLN A 316 -8.93 -7.17 -3.12
CA GLN A 316 -9.45 -8.36 -3.79
C GLN A 316 -10.62 -8.00 -4.71
N THR A 317 -10.67 -8.62 -5.89
CA THR A 317 -11.86 -8.67 -6.74
C THR A 317 -12.41 -10.09 -6.70
N LEU A 318 -13.67 -10.23 -6.29
CA LEU A 318 -14.40 -11.48 -6.23
C LEU A 318 -15.27 -11.59 -7.49
N GLU A 319 -14.91 -12.55 -8.33
CA GLU A 319 -15.54 -12.80 -9.63
C GLU A 319 -16.36 -14.10 -9.60
N GLY A 320 -16.99 -14.44 -10.74
CA GLY A 320 -17.75 -15.69 -10.91
C GLY A 320 -19.26 -15.55 -10.71
N TYR A 321 -19.77 -14.31 -10.79
CA TYR A 321 -21.18 -14.03 -11.04
C TYR A 321 -21.43 -13.92 -12.54
N SER A 322 -22.61 -14.34 -13.00
CA SER A 322 -23.00 -14.19 -14.41
C SER A 322 -23.92 -12.99 -14.67
N ASP A 323 -24.24 -12.21 -13.63
CA ASP A 323 -25.09 -11.02 -13.70
C ASP A 323 -24.69 -10.02 -12.59
N SER A 324 -25.37 -8.87 -12.53
CA SER A 324 -25.12 -7.78 -11.57
C SER A 324 -25.15 -8.26 -10.13
N VAL A 325 -24.24 -7.73 -9.30
CA VAL A 325 -24.25 -7.97 -7.85
C VAL A 325 -24.92 -6.79 -7.16
N ASN A 326 -26.04 -7.05 -6.50
CA ASN A 326 -26.94 -5.99 -6.01
C ASN A 326 -26.78 -5.71 -4.52
N SER A 327 -26.21 -6.63 -3.75
CA SER A 327 -26.06 -6.47 -2.31
C SER A 327 -24.84 -7.18 -1.77
N VAL A 328 -24.24 -6.59 -0.75
CA VAL A 328 -23.08 -7.14 -0.04
C VAL A 328 -23.16 -6.81 1.44
N ALA A 329 -22.77 -7.76 2.30
CA ALA A 329 -22.75 -7.57 3.75
C ALA A 329 -21.63 -8.38 4.40
N PHE A 330 -20.96 -7.78 5.38
CA PHE A 330 -20.00 -8.49 6.24
C PHE A 330 -20.71 -9.24 7.36
N SER A 331 -20.18 -10.41 7.71
CA SER A 331 -20.52 -11.04 8.98
C SER A 331 -20.06 -10.18 10.16
N HIS A 332 -20.68 -10.40 11.32
CA HIS A 332 -20.40 -9.61 12.52
C HIS A 332 -18.94 -9.69 12.97
N ASP A 333 -18.32 -10.86 12.85
CA ASP A 333 -16.90 -11.08 13.13
C ASP A 333 -15.95 -10.59 12.01
N SER A 334 -16.49 -10.02 10.92
CA SER A 334 -15.75 -9.62 9.71
C SER A 334 -14.94 -10.75 9.06
N ALA A 335 -15.23 -12.02 9.37
CA ALA A 335 -14.51 -13.17 8.82
C ALA A 335 -15.11 -13.66 7.51
N ARG A 336 -16.38 -13.33 7.23
CA ARG A 336 -17.10 -13.72 6.04
C ARG A 336 -17.78 -12.53 5.39
N LEU A 337 -18.02 -12.66 4.09
CA LEU A 337 -18.78 -11.71 3.28
C LEU A 337 -19.88 -12.47 2.54
N ALA A 338 -21.11 -11.96 2.59
CA ALA A 338 -22.21 -12.47 1.79
C ALA A 338 -22.49 -11.50 0.65
N SER A 339 -22.74 -12.01 -0.55
CA SER A 339 -23.14 -11.19 -1.70
C SER A 339 -24.20 -11.87 -2.55
N ALA A 340 -25.17 -11.07 -3.02
CA ALA A 340 -26.35 -11.52 -3.75
C ALA A 340 -26.41 -10.89 -5.15
N SER A 341 -26.74 -11.70 -6.15
CA SER A 341 -26.71 -11.31 -7.57
C SER A 341 -28.03 -11.65 -8.29
N ASP A 342 -28.28 -10.95 -9.40
CA ASP A 342 -29.39 -11.23 -10.32
C ASP A 342 -29.28 -12.58 -11.03
N ASP A 343 -28.11 -13.23 -10.98
CA ASP A 343 -27.92 -14.62 -11.42
C ASP A 343 -28.64 -15.67 -10.53
N ARG A 344 -29.43 -15.19 -9.56
CA ARG A 344 -30.20 -15.97 -8.59
C ARG A 344 -29.33 -16.74 -7.60
N THR A 345 -28.07 -16.35 -7.44
CA THR A 345 -27.16 -16.94 -6.47
C THR A 345 -26.81 -15.99 -5.34
N VAL A 346 -26.57 -16.58 -4.17
CA VAL A 346 -25.92 -15.93 -3.03
C VAL A 346 -24.62 -16.69 -2.80
N LYS A 347 -23.50 -15.96 -2.72
CA LYS A 347 -22.20 -16.56 -2.41
C LYS A 347 -21.72 -16.06 -1.05
N ILE A 348 -21.08 -16.96 -0.30
CA ILE A 348 -20.43 -16.66 0.96
C ILE A 348 -18.93 -16.80 0.76
N TRP A 349 -18.19 -15.75 1.06
CA TRP A 349 -16.75 -15.68 0.96
C TRP A 349 -16.17 -15.75 2.37
N GLY A 350 -15.16 -16.59 2.60
CA GLY A 350 -14.44 -16.66 3.86
C GLY A 350 -12.99 -16.20 3.70
N ARG A 351 -12.31 -15.98 4.82
CA ARG A 351 -10.85 -15.72 4.86
C ARG A 351 -9.97 -16.91 4.44
N GLY A 352 -10.54 -18.06 4.13
CA GLY A 352 -9.82 -19.28 3.77
C GLY A 352 -10.02 -19.68 2.30
N TYR A 353 -8.92 -19.68 1.55
CA TYR A 353 -8.74 -20.31 0.24
C TYR A 353 -9.57 -19.73 -0.92
N THR A 354 -9.22 -18.53 -1.37
CA THR A 354 -9.25 -18.17 -2.79
C THR A 354 -7.85 -18.29 -3.40
N MET A 355 -7.18 -19.41 -3.14
CA MET A 355 -6.22 -19.98 -4.08
C MET A 355 -6.78 -21.33 -4.44
N LEU A 356 -7.42 -21.45 -5.61
CA LEU A 356 -7.45 -22.70 -6.38
C LEU A 356 -7.95 -22.52 -7.83
N TRP A 357 -8.25 -21.30 -8.30
CA TRP A 357 -8.54 -21.09 -9.73
C TRP A 357 -7.88 -19.82 -10.25
N TRP A 358 -6.55 -19.87 -10.36
CA TRP A 358 -5.79 -19.12 -11.36
C TRP A 358 -4.48 -19.87 -11.63
N VAL A 359 -4.40 -20.58 -12.75
CA VAL A 359 -3.13 -20.91 -13.41
C VAL A 359 -3.31 -20.42 -14.85
N PRO A 360 -2.63 -19.34 -15.27
CA PRO A 360 -2.53 -19.05 -16.68
C PRO A 360 -1.63 -20.12 -17.30
N HIS A 361 -2.03 -20.60 -18.48
CA HIS A 361 -1.34 -21.61 -19.29
C HIS A 361 0.19 -21.62 -19.15
N VAL A 362 0.73 -22.77 -18.74
CA VAL A 362 2.04 -23.23 -19.18
C VAL A 362 1.89 -24.69 -19.63
N ASP A 363 2.37 -24.93 -20.84
CA ASP A 363 2.29 -26.18 -21.59
C ASP A 363 2.86 -27.41 -20.84
N HIS A 364 2.23 -28.54 -21.15
CA HIS A 364 2.71 -29.93 -21.10
C HIS A 364 3.92 -30.32 -20.20
N ALA A 365 3.59 -31.24 -19.29
CA ALA A 365 4.37 -32.43 -18.89
C ALA A 365 5.68 -32.23 -18.13
N VAL A 366 5.67 -32.54 -16.82
CA VAL A 366 6.41 -33.70 -16.23
C VAL A 366 5.68 -34.13 -14.96
N MET A 367 5.17 -35.35 -14.94
CA MET A 367 4.72 -36.05 -13.73
C MET A 367 5.93 -36.43 -12.88
N GLY A 368 6.09 -35.78 -11.73
CA GLY A 368 7.08 -36.12 -10.70
C GLY A 368 6.38 -36.41 -9.38
N THR A 369 6.24 -37.69 -9.06
CA THR A 369 5.76 -38.24 -7.79
C THR A 369 6.38 -37.60 -6.55
N LEU A 370 5.56 -37.00 -5.68
CA LEU A 370 5.90 -36.82 -4.27
C LEU A 370 4.86 -37.53 -3.39
N ARG A 371 5.33 -38.59 -2.74
CA ARG A 371 4.61 -39.39 -1.75
C ARG A 371 4.22 -38.52 -0.56
N CYS A 372 2.94 -38.43 -0.25
CA CYS A 372 2.45 -37.85 0.99
C CYS A 372 2.17 -38.98 2.00
N THR A 373 3.07 -39.17 2.96
CA THR A 373 2.85 -40.05 4.11
C THR A 373 2.03 -39.32 5.17
N ARG A 374 0.77 -39.73 5.26
CA ARG A 374 0.00 -40.08 6.48
C ARG A 374 0.28 -39.29 7.78
N LEU A 375 -0.73 -38.56 8.24
CA LEU A 375 -1.14 -38.56 9.66
C LEU A 375 -2.67 -38.64 9.73
N GLN A 376 -3.13 -39.72 10.35
CA GLN A 376 -4.51 -40.08 10.68
C GLN A 376 -4.94 -39.44 12.00
N LEU A 377 -6.25 -39.19 12.13
CA LEU A 377 -7.16 -39.36 13.29
C LEU A 377 -8.45 -38.61 12.93
N ALA A 378 -9.69 -39.12 12.96
CA ALA A 378 -10.36 -40.38 13.28
C ALA A 378 -11.72 -40.34 12.51
N GLU A 379 -12.22 -41.39 11.83
CA GLU A 379 -13.11 -42.47 12.35
C GLU A 379 -14.28 -41.94 13.20
N GLN A 380 -15.59 -42.20 12.96
CA GLN A 380 -16.34 -43.36 12.44
C GLN A 380 -17.77 -42.89 12.01
N ALA A 381 -18.28 -43.31 10.83
CA ALA A 381 -19.30 -44.36 10.60
C ALA A 381 -20.77 -43.84 10.65
N TYR A 382 -21.75 -44.21 9.81
CA TYR A 382 -22.13 -45.48 9.18
C TYR A 382 -22.95 -45.23 7.88
N PHE A 383 -22.80 -46.15 6.91
CA PHE A 383 -23.77 -46.77 5.94
C PHE A 383 -25.07 -46.02 5.55
N GLY A 384 -25.54 -46.04 4.31
CA GLY A 384 -25.22 -46.86 3.15
C GLY A 384 -26.07 -46.43 1.94
N TRP A 385 -25.62 -46.81 0.76
CA TRP A 385 -26.30 -46.57 -0.51
C TRP A 385 -27.51 -47.50 -0.65
N GLY A 386 -28.67 -46.92 -0.92
CA GLY A 386 -29.87 -47.61 -1.39
C GLY A 386 -30.39 -46.89 -2.63
N SER A 387 -30.12 -47.49 -3.79
CA SER A 387 -30.74 -47.20 -5.07
C SER A 387 -32.22 -47.61 -5.04
N ASP A 388 -33.13 -46.73 -5.47
CA ASP A 388 -34.13 -47.07 -6.48
C ASP A 388 -34.84 -45.82 -7.06
N PRO A 389 -35.29 -45.87 -8.33
CA PRO A 389 -35.86 -44.75 -9.08
C PRO A 389 -37.39 -44.73 -9.08
N LEU A 390 -37.95 -43.68 -9.72
CA LEU A 390 -39.35 -43.42 -10.10
C LEU A 390 -40.17 -42.60 -9.10
N GLN A 391 -40.46 -41.34 -9.46
CA GLN A 391 -41.76 -41.01 -10.05
C GLN A 391 -41.76 -39.62 -10.70
N THR A 392 -42.17 -39.64 -11.96
CA THR A 392 -42.64 -38.55 -12.80
C THR A 392 -43.74 -37.73 -12.14
N LEU A 393 -43.64 -36.41 -12.23
CA LEU A 393 -44.80 -35.52 -12.27
C LEU A 393 -44.51 -34.40 -13.27
N ASP A 394 -45.02 -34.63 -14.47
CA ASP A 394 -45.24 -33.62 -15.49
C ASP A 394 -46.16 -32.53 -14.94
N TYR A 395 -45.74 -31.27 -15.05
CA TYR A 395 -46.69 -30.18 -15.29
C TYR A 395 -46.11 -29.19 -16.31
N ASN A 396 -46.86 -29.09 -17.39
CA ASN A 396 -46.65 -28.23 -18.55
C ASN A 396 -46.68 -26.73 -18.18
N LEU A 397 -45.74 -26.03 -18.79
CA LEU A 397 -45.63 -24.61 -19.17
C LEU A 397 -46.96 -23.84 -19.41
N PRO A 398 -46.95 -22.49 -19.32
CA PRO A 398 -46.53 -21.70 -20.48
C PRO A 398 -45.47 -20.63 -20.19
N LYS A 399 -44.46 -20.60 -21.06
CA LYS A 399 -43.63 -19.43 -21.36
C LYS A 399 -44.53 -18.31 -21.90
N ILE A 400 -44.46 -17.13 -21.30
CA ILE A 400 -44.83 -15.89 -21.99
C ILE A 400 -43.55 -15.09 -22.18
N TYR A 401 -42.98 -15.20 -23.38
CA TYR A 401 -42.09 -14.21 -23.94
C TYR A 401 -42.95 -13.02 -24.34
N ASN A 402 -42.64 -11.82 -23.86
CA ASN A 402 -43.07 -10.61 -24.54
C ASN A 402 -41.93 -9.59 -24.56
N LYS A 403 -41.67 -9.08 -25.76
CA LYS A 403 -40.58 -8.19 -26.15
C LYS A 403 -41.23 -6.84 -26.51
N ARG A 404 -40.52 -5.73 -26.24
CA ARG A 404 -40.87 -4.30 -26.51
C ARG A 404 -41.77 -3.67 -25.43
N ASP A 405 -41.68 -2.39 -25.07
CA ASP A 405 -40.99 -1.23 -25.63
C ASP A 405 -40.77 -0.19 -24.51
N SER A 406 -39.83 0.71 -24.78
CA SER A 406 -39.51 1.96 -24.09
C SER A 406 -40.72 2.85 -23.72
N ARG A 407 -40.71 3.43 -22.51
CA ARG A 407 -40.93 4.87 -22.21
C ARG A 407 -41.15 5.12 -20.71
N ILE A 408 -40.22 5.90 -20.15
CA ILE A 408 -40.39 7.01 -19.19
C ILE A 408 -41.64 6.95 -18.30
N ARG A 409 -41.44 6.72 -16.99
CA ARG A 409 -42.14 7.45 -15.92
C ARG A 409 -41.43 7.33 -14.56
N THR A 410 -41.02 8.49 -14.08
CA THR A 410 -41.08 8.95 -12.68
C THR A 410 -40.19 8.24 -11.64
N ILE A 411 -39.08 8.91 -11.36
CA ILE A 411 -38.23 8.74 -10.17
C ILE A 411 -39.04 9.11 -8.91
N MET A 412 -39.17 8.16 -7.99
CA MET A 412 -39.31 8.43 -6.56
C MET A 412 -38.31 7.51 -5.83
N PRO A 413 -37.42 8.03 -4.97
CA PRO A 413 -36.48 7.22 -4.22
C PRO A 413 -37.16 6.72 -2.94
N PHE A 414 -37.23 5.40 -2.75
CA PHE A 414 -37.42 4.84 -1.41
C PHE A 414 -36.05 4.57 -0.79
N TRP A 415 -35.74 5.39 0.21
CA TRP A 415 -34.70 5.12 1.19
C TRP A 415 -35.10 3.92 2.03
N ALA A 416 -34.18 2.99 2.24
CA ALA A 416 -34.25 2.03 3.34
C ALA A 416 -32.86 1.93 3.98
N THR A 417 -32.51 2.95 4.77
CA THR A 417 -31.51 2.86 5.83
C THR A 417 -31.99 1.87 6.89
N TRP A 418 -31.30 0.74 7.04
CA TRP A 418 -31.38 -0.05 8.27
C TRP A 418 -30.34 0.50 9.26
N ILE A 419 -30.84 1.23 10.25
CA ILE A 419 -30.13 1.57 11.48
C ILE A 419 -30.28 0.38 12.41
N CYS A 420 -29.20 -0.36 12.69
CA CYS A 420 -29.18 -1.25 13.85
C CYS A 420 -28.70 -0.46 15.07
N TYR A 421 -29.61 -0.29 16.03
CA TYR A 421 -29.36 0.28 17.34
C TYR A 421 -28.80 -0.77 18.30
N ARG A 422 -27.77 -0.33 19.05
CA ARG A 422 -27.15 -0.86 20.29
C ARG A 422 -26.41 -2.19 20.25
#